data_AF-A0A838BDD8-F1
#
_entry.id   AF-A0A838BDD8-F1
#
_cell.length_a   1.000
_cell.length_b   1.000
_cell.length_c   1.000
_cell.angle_alpha   90.00
_cell.angle_beta   90.00
_cell.angle_gamma   90.00
#
_symmetry.space_group_name_H-M   'P 1'
#
loop_
_entity.id
_entity.type
_entity.pdbx_description
1 polymer ?
#
loop_
_entity_poly.entity_id
_entity_poly.type
_entity_poly.pdbx_seq_one_letter_code
_entity_poly.pdbx_strand_id
1 'polypeptide(L)'
;MVELLVTYMEMTALPSGRAFVPTEPVTVALERLDSVGYISLYRAVGEPVQWDQRLRMATEELERLLALPSTHIYVLRVEGEPAGLCEFNGVGHPDVELVHFGLVPAFQGRRLGPFLLDQALRAVWSHAPRRVWLHTDTYDHPSAQSVYRRAGFRQYAQRMETFPD
;
A
#
# COMPACT_ATOMS: atom_id res chain seq x y z
N MET A 1 -20.00 3.41 -16.32
CA MET A 1 -18.54 3.22 -16.45
C MET A 1 -17.91 4.57 -16.22
N VAL A 2 -16.85 4.63 -15.43
CA VAL A 2 -16.12 5.87 -15.14
C VAL A 2 -14.79 5.86 -15.88
N GLU A 3 -14.42 6.98 -16.49
CA GLU A 3 -13.08 7.21 -17.02
C GLU A 3 -12.23 7.91 -15.96
N LEU A 4 -11.11 7.30 -15.58
CA LEU A 4 -10.17 7.84 -14.60
C LEU A 4 -8.79 8.02 -15.22
N LEU A 5 -8.14 9.14 -14.89
CA LEU A 5 -6.74 9.35 -15.26
C LEU A 5 -5.86 8.55 -14.29
N VAL A 6 -5.35 7.43 -14.75
CA VAL A 6 -4.46 6.56 -13.99
C VAL A 6 -3.01 7.01 -14.19
N THR A 7 -2.33 7.29 -13.09
CA THR A 7 -0.92 7.66 -13.03
C THR A 7 -0.11 6.47 -12.52
N TYR A 8 0.78 5.96 -13.37
CA TYR A 8 1.66 4.86 -13.05
C TYR A 8 3.01 5.39 -12.56
N MET A 9 3.45 4.88 -11.42
CA MET A 9 4.69 5.28 -10.78
C MET A 9 5.58 4.07 -10.49
N GLU A 10 6.88 4.28 -10.53
CA GLU A 10 7.87 3.24 -10.27
C GLU A 10 9.03 3.74 -9.42
N MET A 11 9.68 2.80 -8.76
CA MET A 11 10.91 2.94 -8.01
C MET A 11 11.83 1.80 -8.42
N THR A 12 13.04 2.14 -8.89
CA THR A 12 14.05 1.18 -9.38
C THR A 12 15.32 1.15 -8.53
N ALA A 13 15.28 1.80 -7.36
CA ALA A 13 16.31 1.75 -6.34
C ALA A 13 15.67 1.85 -4.95
N LEU A 14 16.35 1.32 -3.93
CA LEU A 14 15.96 1.47 -2.52
C LEU A 14 15.66 2.94 -2.17
N PRO A 15 14.67 3.23 -1.29
CA PRO A 15 14.44 4.57 -0.77
C PRO A 15 15.74 5.23 -0.27
N SER A 16 16.11 6.34 -0.90
CA SER A 16 17.30 7.11 -0.53
C SER A 16 16.98 7.99 0.69
N GLY A 17 17.81 7.92 1.73
CA GLY A 17 17.70 8.79 2.90
C GLY A 17 17.67 8.03 4.22
N ARG A 18 17.70 8.80 5.31
CA ARG A 18 17.60 8.27 6.67
C ARG A 18 16.20 7.68 6.88
N ALA A 19 16.14 6.50 7.48
CA ALA A 19 14.88 5.88 7.85
C ALA A 19 14.06 6.85 8.71
N PHE A 20 12.74 6.87 8.47
CA PHE A 20 11.84 7.66 9.29
C PHE A 20 11.86 7.13 10.73
N VAL A 21 11.94 8.03 11.70
CA VAL A 21 11.86 7.67 13.12
C VAL A 21 10.48 8.10 13.61
N PRO A 22 9.70 7.19 14.19
CA PRO A 22 8.40 7.55 14.70
C PRO A 22 8.53 8.43 15.95
N THR A 23 7.56 9.30 16.16
CA THR A 23 7.50 10.20 17.34
C THR A 23 6.71 9.61 18.51
N GLU A 24 6.19 8.41 18.34
CA GLU A 24 5.27 7.70 19.25
C GLU A 24 5.51 6.18 19.16
N PRO A 25 5.10 5.37 20.16
CA PRO A 25 5.31 3.93 20.16
C PRO A 25 4.50 3.23 19.06
N VAL A 26 5.18 2.93 17.94
CA VAL A 26 4.57 2.24 16.80
C VAL A 26 5.44 1.10 16.32
N THR A 27 4.79 0.15 15.67
CA THR A 27 5.44 -0.99 15.02
C THR A 27 4.94 -1.14 13.60
N VAL A 28 5.82 -1.52 12.69
CA VAL A 28 5.46 -1.97 11.34
C VAL A 28 6.01 -3.37 11.20
N ALA A 29 5.14 -4.33 10.92
CA ALA A 29 5.52 -5.73 10.79
C ALA A 29 4.81 -6.38 9.61
N LEU A 30 5.47 -7.38 9.02
CA LEU A 30 4.81 -8.30 8.09
C LEU A 30 3.84 -9.17 8.89
N GLU A 31 2.55 -9.07 8.58
CA GLU A 31 1.50 -9.84 9.25
C GLU A 31 0.80 -10.79 8.28
N ARG A 32 0.38 -11.95 8.80
CA ARG A 32 -0.49 -12.90 8.10
C ARG A 32 -1.88 -12.76 8.70
N LEU A 33 -2.69 -11.91 8.07
CA LEU A 33 -4.09 -11.70 8.45
C LEU A 33 -4.96 -12.79 7.80
N ASP A 34 -5.97 -13.24 8.53
CA ASP A 34 -7.06 -14.00 7.92
C ASP A 34 -7.96 -13.07 7.08
N SER A 35 -8.86 -13.65 6.30
CA SER A 35 -9.78 -12.90 5.43
C SER A 35 -10.61 -11.87 6.19
N VAL A 36 -11.07 -12.22 7.40
CA VAL A 36 -11.90 -11.35 8.26
C VAL A 36 -11.11 -10.15 8.77
N GLY A 37 -9.92 -10.38 9.34
CA GLY A 37 -9.05 -9.34 9.88
C GLY A 37 -8.51 -8.43 8.78
N TYR A 38 -8.14 -8.99 7.64
CA TYR A 38 -7.73 -8.23 6.48
C TYR A 38 -8.85 -7.32 5.97
N ILE A 39 -10.06 -7.85 5.75
CA ILE A 39 -11.20 -7.04 5.25
C ILE A 39 -11.58 -5.93 6.24
N SER A 40 -11.52 -6.21 7.54
CA SER A 40 -11.80 -5.21 8.57
C SER A 40 -10.82 -4.03 8.49
N LEU A 41 -9.52 -4.30 8.40
CA LEU A 41 -8.50 -3.25 8.26
C LEU A 41 -8.57 -2.56 6.88
N TYR A 42 -8.79 -3.33 5.82
CA TYR A 42 -8.95 -2.82 4.46
C TYR A 42 -10.09 -1.79 4.37
N ARG A 43 -11.26 -2.10 4.96
CA ARG A 43 -12.39 -1.16 5.03
C ARG A 43 -12.05 0.07 5.85
N ALA A 44 -11.47 -0.10 7.05
CA ALA A 44 -11.12 1.02 7.92
C ALA A 44 -10.13 2.01 7.27
N VAL A 45 -9.23 1.51 6.42
CA VAL A 45 -8.27 2.35 5.68
C VAL A 45 -8.90 2.93 4.41
N GLY A 46 -9.63 2.11 3.65
CA GLY A 46 -10.02 2.39 2.28
C GLY A 46 -11.40 3.00 2.08
N GLU A 47 -12.29 2.96 3.07
CA GLU A 47 -13.63 3.56 2.98
C GLU A 47 -13.62 5.06 2.58
N PRO A 48 -12.73 5.92 3.10
CA PRO A 48 -12.67 7.33 2.69
C PRO A 48 -12.26 7.55 1.22
N VAL A 49 -11.64 6.56 0.59
CA VAL A 49 -11.13 6.59 -0.79
C VAL A 49 -11.74 5.49 -1.65
N GLN A 50 -12.90 4.96 -1.22
CA GLN A 50 -13.73 4.01 -1.96
C GLN A 50 -13.01 2.74 -2.45
N TRP A 51 -12.05 2.23 -1.68
CA TRP A 51 -11.43 0.95 -1.99
C TRP A 51 -12.46 -0.19 -2.00
N ASP A 52 -12.54 -0.88 -3.14
CA ASP A 52 -13.52 -1.93 -3.35
C ASP A 52 -12.93 -3.21 -3.96
N GLN A 53 -11.72 -3.15 -4.52
CA GLN A 53 -11.08 -4.25 -5.25
C GLN A 53 -11.10 -5.56 -4.46
N ARG A 54 -10.76 -5.51 -3.17
CA ARG A 54 -10.73 -6.68 -2.29
C ARG A 54 -12.11 -7.05 -1.71
N LEU A 55 -13.06 -6.10 -1.72
CA LEU A 55 -14.44 -6.31 -1.29
C LEU A 55 -15.28 -7.02 -2.36
N ARG A 56 -14.91 -6.85 -3.64
CA ARG A 56 -15.56 -7.51 -4.79
C ARG A 56 -15.04 -8.94 -5.02
N MET A 57 -13.96 -9.37 -4.35
CA MET A 57 -13.41 -10.72 -4.45
C MET A 57 -14.24 -11.74 -3.66
N ALA A 58 -14.35 -12.96 -4.20
CA ALA A 58 -14.88 -14.09 -3.42
C ALA A 58 -13.94 -14.39 -2.24
N THR A 59 -14.50 -14.80 -1.10
CA THR A 59 -13.73 -15.08 0.12
C THR A 59 -12.59 -16.08 -0.13
N GLU A 60 -12.86 -17.14 -0.89
CA GLU A 60 -11.86 -18.18 -1.18
C GLU A 60 -10.73 -17.65 -2.08
N GLU A 61 -11.01 -16.68 -2.94
CA GLU A 61 -10.00 -16.04 -3.78
C GLU A 61 -9.12 -15.11 -2.95
N LEU A 62 -9.73 -14.33 -2.05
CA LEU A 62 -8.99 -13.51 -1.11
C LEU A 62 -8.10 -14.36 -0.21
N GLU A 63 -8.61 -15.46 0.34
CA GLU A 63 -7.82 -16.36 1.18
C GLU A 63 -6.63 -16.96 0.42
N ARG A 64 -6.83 -17.36 -0.84
CA ARG A 64 -5.73 -17.80 -1.70
C ARG A 64 -4.69 -16.70 -1.91
N LEU A 65 -5.13 -15.47 -2.19
CA LEU A 65 -4.24 -14.32 -2.37
C LEU A 65 -3.42 -14.05 -1.09
N LEU A 66 -4.06 -13.98 0.07
CA LEU A 66 -3.42 -13.73 1.37
C LEU A 66 -2.43 -14.83 1.77
N ALA A 67 -2.68 -16.07 1.32
CA ALA A 67 -1.81 -17.21 1.54
C ALA A 67 -0.58 -17.25 0.61
N LEU A 68 -0.52 -16.42 -0.46
CA LEU A 68 0.63 -16.42 -1.36
C LEU A 68 1.89 -15.95 -0.64
N PRO A 69 3.04 -16.64 -0.82
CA PRO A 69 4.32 -16.19 -0.26
C PRO A 69 4.76 -14.85 -0.87
N SER A 70 4.31 -14.55 -2.10
CA SER A 70 4.59 -13.29 -2.81
C SER A 70 3.66 -12.14 -2.43
N THR A 71 2.65 -12.38 -1.59
CA THR A 71 1.77 -11.33 -1.06
C THR A 71 2.24 -10.97 0.34
N HIS A 72 2.67 -9.73 0.52
CA HIS A 72 3.19 -9.20 1.78
C HIS A 72 2.28 -8.08 2.26
N ILE A 73 1.77 -8.21 3.49
CA ILE A 73 0.97 -7.18 4.15
C ILE A 73 1.75 -6.66 5.34
N TYR A 74 2.18 -5.41 5.25
CA TYR A 74 2.80 -4.70 6.36
C TYR A 74 1.73 -3.91 7.09
N VAL A 75 1.54 -4.19 8.38
CA VAL A 75 0.57 -3.50 9.22
C VAL A 75 1.32 -2.53 10.13
N LEU A 76 0.86 -1.28 10.15
CA LEU A 76 1.26 -0.32 11.18
C LEU A 76 0.36 -0.51 12.40
N ARG A 77 0.94 -0.67 13.58
CA ARG A 77 0.23 -0.65 14.86
C ARG A 77 0.69 0.48 15.75
N VAL A 78 -0.25 1.17 16.38
CA VAL A 78 -0.04 2.21 17.40
C VAL A 78 -0.59 1.65 18.71
N GLU A 79 0.28 1.43 19.69
CA GLU A 79 -0.11 0.79 20.98
C GLU A 79 -0.86 -0.56 20.82
N GLY A 80 -0.57 -1.29 19.74
CA GLY A 80 -1.19 -2.58 19.40
C GLY A 80 -2.44 -2.47 18.52
N GLU A 81 -3.03 -1.28 18.37
CA GLU A 81 -4.17 -1.05 17.49
C GLU A 81 -3.72 -0.91 16.02
N PRO A 82 -4.36 -1.60 15.06
CA PRO A 82 -4.01 -1.50 13.64
C PRO A 82 -4.39 -0.12 13.08
N ALA A 83 -3.37 0.64 12.68
CA ALA A 83 -3.48 2.03 12.26
C ALA A 83 -3.37 2.22 10.73
N GLY A 84 -2.92 1.21 10.00
CA GLY A 84 -2.79 1.27 8.54
C GLY A 84 -2.12 0.04 7.95
N LEU A 85 -2.08 -0.03 6.62
CA LEU A 85 -1.49 -1.15 5.89
C LEU A 85 -0.73 -0.71 4.63
N CYS A 86 0.27 -1.50 4.26
CA CYS A 86 0.79 -1.60 2.89
C CYS A 86 0.61 -3.04 2.40
N GLU A 87 -0.01 -3.23 1.25
CA GLU A 87 -0.10 -4.52 0.57
C GLU A 87 0.78 -4.52 -0.67
N PHE A 88 1.66 -5.52 -0.76
CA PHE A 88 2.49 -5.77 -1.92
C PHE A 88 2.16 -7.12 -2.54
N ASN A 89 2.12 -7.16 -3.87
CA ASN A 89 2.01 -8.39 -4.66
C ASN A 89 3.27 -8.59 -5.50
N GLY A 90 3.70 -9.85 -5.62
CA GLY A 90 4.88 -10.24 -6.41
C GLY A 90 6.20 -10.17 -5.66
N VAL A 91 6.22 -10.11 -4.33
CA VAL A 91 7.48 -10.13 -3.56
C VAL A 91 8.26 -11.41 -3.85
N GLY A 92 9.57 -11.27 -4.10
CA GLY A 92 10.44 -12.35 -4.60
C GLY A 92 10.54 -12.43 -6.12
N HIS A 93 9.74 -11.66 -6.85
CA HIS A 93 9.83 -11.50 -8.31
C HIS A 93 10.51 -10.17 -8.70
N PRO A 94 10.93 -10.00 -9.97
CA PRO A 94 11.59 -8.78 -10.43
C PRO A 94 10.73 -7.52 -10.33
N ASP A 95 9.41 -7.64 -10.51
CA ASP A 95 8.46 -6.53 -10.44
C ASP A 95 7.49 -6.75 -9.29
N VAL A 96 7.50 -5.85 -8.31
CA VAL A 96 6.60 -5.88 -7.15
C VAL A 96 5.62 -4.72 -7.25
N GLU A 97 4.34 -5.00 -7.07
CA GLU A 97 3.30 -3.97 -7.04
C GLU A 97 2.99 -3.57 -5.60
N LEU A 98 2.97 -2.28 -5.28
CA LEU A 98 2.31 -1.73 -4.10
C LEU A 98 0.84 -1.50 -4.46
N VAL A 99 -0.02 -2.40 -4.03
CA VAL A 99 -1.43 -2.43 -4.44
C VAL A 99 -2.28 -1.49 -3.58
N HIS A 100 -2.07 -1.55 -2.26
CA HIS A 100 -2.84 -0.76 -1.31
C HIS A 100 -1.91 -0.13 -0.28
N PHE A 101 -2.10 1.16 -0.02
CA PHE A 101 -1.39 1.88 1.02
C PHE A 101 -2.28 2.94 1.64
N GLY A 102 -2.41 2.91 2.96
CA GLY A 102 -3.14 3.95 3.66
C GLY A 102 -3.13 3.79 5.17
N LEU A 103 -3.72 4.79 5.82
CA LEU A 103 -3.94 4.83 7.25
C LEU A 103 -5.42 4.95 7.54
N VAL A 104 -5.85 4.31 8.63
CA VAL A 104 -7.16 4.55 9.23
C VAL A 104 -7.27 6.04 9.59
N PRO A 105 -8.41 6.72 9.29
CA PRO A 105 -8.56 8.17 9.46
C PRO A 105 -8.12 8.73 10.81
N ALA A 106 -8.39 8.01 11.91
CA ALA A 106 -8.02 8.41 13.26
C ALA A 106 -6.50 8.56 13.49
N PHE A 107 -5.67 7.97 12.63
CA PHE A 107 -4.21 8.00 12.72
C PHE A 107 -3.55 8.92 11.69
N GLN A 108 -4.34 9.60 10.85
CA GLN A 108 -3.85 10.56 9.88
C GLN A 108 -3.36 11.87 10.56
N GLY A 109 -2.55 12.66 9.85
CA GLY A 109 -1.98 13.91 10.38
C GLY A 109 -0.81 13.73 11.36
N ARG A 110 -0.50 12.50 11.79
CA ARG A 110 0.55 12.17 12.78
C ARG A 110 1.92 11.81 12.17
N ARG A 111 2.11 12.04 10.86
CA ARG A 111 3.30 11.62 10.08
C ARG A 111 3.59 10.11 10.08
N LEU A 112 2.60 9.28 10.41
CA LEU A 112 2.72 7.83 10.43
C LEU A 112 2.78 7.19 9.03
N GLY A 113 2.16 7.84 8.02
CA GLY A 113 2.07 7.30 6.66
C GLY A 113 3.44 7.16 5.98
N PRO A 114 4.26 8.23 5.96
CA PRO A 114 5.64 8.14 5.47
C PRO A 114 6.49 7.09 6.20
N PHE A 115 6.29 6.93 7.51
CA PHE A 115 6.99 5.90 8.29
C PHE A 115 6.59 4.49 7.88
N LEU A 116 5.28 4.20 7.79
CA LEU A 116 4.76 2.92 7.31
C LEU A 116 5.31 2.60 5.91
N LEU A 117 5.21 3.54 4.98
CA LEU A 117 5.67 3.34 3.60
C LEU A 117 7.18 3.10 3.52
N ASP A 118 8.01 3.88 4.23
CA ASP A 118 9.47 3.70 4.23
C ASP A 118 9.87 2.34 4.81
N GLN A 119 9.30 1.93 5.94
CA GLN A 119 9.58 0.62 6.54
C GLN A 119 9.18 -0.53 5.61
N ALA A 120 7.98 -0.47 5.05
CA ALA A 120 7.47 -1.52 4.18
C ALA A 120 8.27 -1.61 2.86
N LEU A 121 8.64 -0.48 2.25
CA LEU A 121 9.49 -0.45 1.06
C LEU A 121 10.87 -1.03 1.33
N ARG A 122 11.53 -0.64 2.44
CA ARG A 122 12.85 -1.20 2.80
C ARG A 122 12.79 -2.71 2.99
N ALA A 123 11.73 -3.21 3.62
CA ALA A 123 11.52 -4.64 3.79
C ALA A 123 11.33 -5.35 2.43
N VAL A 124 10.53 -4.80 1.51
CA VAL A 124 10.36 -5.34 0.16
C VAL A 124 11.67 -5.32 -0.64
N TRP A 125 12.44 -4.23 -0.56
CA TRP A 125 13.73 -4.11 -1.24
C TRP A 125 14.79 -5.09 -0.72
N SER A 126 14.64 -5.63 0.49
CA SER A 126 15.52 -6.70 0.99
C SER A 126 15.40 -8.00 0.19
N HIS A 127 14.31 -8.17 -0.57
CA HIS A 127 14.12 -9.27 -1.53
C HIS A 127 14.73 -8.97 -2.91
N ALA A 128 15.47 -7.87 -3.07
CA ALA A 128 16.16 -7.46 -4.30
C ALA A 128 15.28 -7.45 -5.57
N PRO A 129 14.09 -6.81 -5.55
CA PRO A 129 13.32 -6.62 -6.77
C PRO A 129 14.09 -5.73 -7.75
N ARG A 130 13.80 -5.87 -9.04
CA ARG A 130 14.28 -4.92 -10.06
C ARG A 130 13.51 -3.60 -9.98
N ARG A 131 12.23 -3.66 -9.62
CA ARG A 131 11.34 -2.51 -9.53
C ARG A 131 10.20 -2.74 -8.54
N VAL A 132 9.84 -1.69 -7.81
CA VAL A 132 8.53 -1.56 -7.14
C VAL A 132 7.70 -0.56 -7.91
N TRP A 133 6.45 -0.87 -8.21
CA TRP A 133 5.55 0.01 -8.97
C TRP A 133 4.18 0.12 -8.30
N LEU A 134 3.44 1.15 -8.66
CA LEU A 134 2.07 1.38 -8.25
C LEU A 134 1.33 2.15 -9.33
N HIS A 135 0.01 2.16 -9.22
CA HIS A 135 -0.84 3.09 -9.94
C HIS A 135 -1.72 3.83 -8.94
N THR A 136 -2.08 5.06 -9.30
CA THR A 136 -2.98 5.90 -8.53
C THR A 136 -3.85 6.68 -9.50
N ASP A 137 -5.11 6.86 -9.19
CA ASP A 137 -6.08 7.50 -10.08
C ASP A 137 -6.64 8.80 -9.51
N THR A 138 -7.64 9.37 -10.18
CA THR A 138 -8.25 10.64 -9.80
C THR A 138 -9.20 10.54 -8.59
N TYR A 139 -9.57 9.34 -8.15
CA TYR A 139 -10.32 9.11 -6.91
C TYR A 139 -9.42 8.95 -5.69
N ASP A 140 -8.14 8.65 -5.89
CA ASP A 140 -7.18 8.63 -4.79
C ASP A 140 -7.01 10.00 -4.13
N HIS A 141 -6.56 9.96 -2.87
CA HIS A 141 -6.31 11.16 -2.10
C HIS A 141 -5.33 12.12 -2.84
N PRO A 142 -5.62 13.43 -2.97
CA PRO A 142 -4.79 14.38 -3.75
C PRO A 142 -3.31 14.44 -3.34
N SER A 143 -3.01 14.06 -2.09
CA SER A 143 -1.65 14.01 -1.57
C SER A 143 -0.88 12.71 -1.89
N ALA A 144 -1.54 11.67 -2.40
CA ALA A 144 -0.95 10.34 -2.62
C ALA A 144 0.29 10.41 -3.52
N GLN A 145 0.17 11.04 -4.70
CA GLN A 145 1.30 11.23 -5.61
C GLN A 145 2.47 12.02 -4.98
N SER A 146 2.19 12.97 -4.09
CA SER A 146 3.23 13.72 -3.36
C SER A 146 3.93 12.85 -2.31
N VAL A 147 3.20 11.94 -1.66
CA VAL A 147 3.78 10.97 -0.73
C VAL A 147 4.67 9.98 -1.49
N TYR A 148 4.20 9.43 -2.60
CA TYR A 148 4.99 8.50 -3.42
C TYR A 148 6.25 9.15 -4.00
N ARG A 149 6.15 10.38 -4.52
CA ARG A 149 7.34 11.13 -4.97
C ARG A 149 8.37 11.33 -3.88
N ARG A 150 7.94 11.67 -2.66
CA ARG A 150 8.83 11.83 -1.50
C ARG A 150 9.45 10.51 -1.04
N ALA A 151 8.75 9.40 -1.22
CA ALA A 151 9.31 8.07 -0.95
C ALA A 151 10.35 7.64 -2.00
N GLY A 152 10.39 8.30 -3.17
CA GLY A 152 11.34 8.04 -4.26
C GLY A 152 10.72 7.44 -5.51
N PHE A 153 9.39 7.35 -5.61
CA PHE A 153 8.73 6.96 -6.85
C PHE A 153 8.77 8.07 -7.88
N ARG A 154 8.94 7.70 -9.15
CA ARG A 154 8.81 8.57 -10.31
C ARG A 154 7.65 8.10 -11.19
N GLN A 155 6.92 9.04 -11.76
CA GLN A 155 5.91 8.72 -12.77
C GLN A 155 6.61 8.19 -14.04
N TYR A 156 6.07 7.12 -14.63
CA TYR A 156 6.56 6.59 -15.91
C TYR A 156 5.47 6.49 -16.98
N ALA A 157 4.19 6.49 -16.61
CA ALA A 157 3.07 6.55 -17.55
C ALA A 157 1.84 7.23 -16.94
N GLN A 158 0.96 7.74 -17.80
CA GLN A 158 -0.34 8.30 -17.45
C GLN A 158 -1.33 8.00 -18.55
N ARG A 159 -2.46 7.34 -18.27
CA ARG A 159 -3.43 6.92 -19.28
C ARG A 159 -4.85 7.07 -18.75
N MET A 160 -5.80 7.27 -19.65
CA MET A 160 -7.21 7.21 -19.32
C MET A 160 -7.65 5.74 -19.31
N GLU A 161 -8.27 5.29 -18.24
CA GLU A 161 -8.77 3.93 -18.11
C GLU A 161 -10.25 3.92 -17.75
N THR A 162 -10.96 2.93 -18.29
CA THR A 162 -12.40 2.77 -18.08
C THR A 162 -12.63 1.70 -17.03
N PHE A 163 -13.26 2.10 -15.93
CA PHE A 163 -13.64 1.20 -14.85
C PHE A 163 -15.15 0.93 -14.88
N PRO A 164 -15.59 -0.31 -14.60
CA PRO A 164 -17.00 -0.60 -14.36
C PRO A 164 -17.49 0.17 -13.14
N ASP A 165 -18.74 0.66 -13.17
CA ASP A 165 -19.37 1.30 -12.00
C ASP A 165 -19.47 0.30 -10.82
#